data_AF-A0AAV5QHE2-F1
#
_entry.id   AF-A0AAV5QHE2-F1
#
_cell.length_a   1.000
_cell.length_b   1.000
_cell.length_c   1.000
_cell.angle_alpha   90.00
_cell.angle_beta   90.00
_cell.angle_gamma   90.00
#
_symmetry.space_group_name_H-M   'P 1'
#
loop_
_entity.id
_entity.type
_entity.pdbx_description
1 polymer ?
#
loop_
_entity_poly.entity_id
_entity_poly.type
_entity_poly.pdbx_seq_one_letter_code
_entity_poly.pdbx_strand_id
1 'polypeptide(L)'
;MSLYMSLIFGVLVAEMAIVTVLLLPLPHKIRKKIVQFSFFIWNQTQIRVAIMVCSALVGLMFVDSAQRSFKHPLVREAEAGPAGHLSHGYNELSSSEYLARKFYNQRNFYLTGIVLCLGMAIPTILILLEKIIKWDNILKSTNGGSSVDSIKKQLDAKDKDIATLKKQIEGLQKAYNEKADAKNPVSGDSKKSA
;
A
#
# COMPACT_ATOMS: atom_id res chain seq x y z
N MET A 1 32.66 10.21 -6.11
CA MET A 1 32.01 9.83 -4.84
C MET A 1 32.29 8.36 -4.60
N SER A 2 32.45 7.92 -3.35
CA SER A 2 32.60 6.49 -3.05
C SER A 2 31.36 5.72 -3.54
N LEU A 3 31.56 4.50 -4.07
CA LEU A 3 30.49 3.65 -4.58
C LEU A 3 29.35 3.46 -3.57
N TYR A 4 29.69 3.31 -2.29
CA TYR A 4 28.71 3.13 -1.22
C TYR A 4 27.77 4.34 -1.06
N MET A 5 28.28 5.56 -1.23
CA MET A 5 27.48 6.78 -1.15
C MET A 5 26.54 6.94 -2.34
N SER A 6 26.95 6.46 -3.52
CA SER A 6 26.09 6.42 -4.69
C SER A 6 24.94 5.43 -4.52
N LEU A 7 25.19 4.28 -3.89
CA LEU A 7 24.15 3.29 -3.59
C LEU A 7 23.12 3.83 -2.60
N ILE A 8 23.58 4.45 -1.49
CA ILE A 8 22.68 5.08 -0.50
C ILE A 8 21.84 6.18 -1.16
N PHE A 9 22.47 7.00 -2.02
CA PHE A 9 21.74 8.01 -2.76
C PHE A 9 20.68 7.41 -3.71
N GLY A 10 20.99 6.28 -4.37
CA GLY A 10 20.01 5.56 -5.19
C GLY A 10 18.82 5.04 -4.39
N VAL A 11 19.08 4.46 -3.21
CA VAL A 11 18.03 4.02 -2.28
C VAL A 11 17.19 5.21 -1.82
N LEU A 12 17.82 6.33 -1.47
CA LEU A 12 17.13 7.56 -1.08
C LEU A 12 16.17 8.05 -2.16
N VAL A 13 16.62 8.13 -3.41
CA VAL A 13 15.79 8.58 -4.53
C VAL A 13 14.60 7.64 -4.74
N ALA A 14 14.82 6.33 -4.62
CA ALA A 14 13.74 5.34 -4.70
C ALA A 14 12.73 5.51 -3.56
N GLU A 15 13.19 5.66 -2.31
CA GLU A 15 12.33 5.88 -1.15
C GLU A 15 11.53 7.18 -1.27
N MET A 16 12.15 8.27 -1.69
CA MET A 16 11.48 9.56 -1.92
C MET A 16 10.39 9.45 -2.99
N ALA A 17 10.65 8.73 -4.09
CA ALA A 17 9.65 8.50 -5.13
C ALA A 17 8.48 7.67 -4.58
N ILE A 18 8.76 6.59 -3.85
CA ILE A 18 7.74 5.73 -3.24
C ILE A 18 6.88 6.53 -2.25
N VAL A 19 7.51 7.24 -1.32
CA VAL A 19 6.82 8.05 -0.30
C VAL A 19 5.97 9.13 -0.97
N THR A 20 6.50 9.83 -1.98
CA THR A 20 5.75 10.87 -2.70
C THR A 20 4.49 10.30 -3.36
N VAL A 21 4.62 9.14 -4.03
CA VAL A 21 3.46 8.44 -4.63
C VAL A 21 2.46 7.99 -3.56
N LEU A 22 2.95 7.59 -2.37
CA LEU A 22 2.11 7.13 -1.27
C LEU A 22 1.39 8.26 -0.53
N LEU A 23 2.01 9.44 -0.45
CA LEU A 23 1.50 10.62 0.24
C LEU A 23 0.51 11.42 -0.61
N LEU A 24 0.61 11.31 -1.93
CA LEU A 24 -0.31 11.97 -2.84
C LEU A 24 -1.76 11.50 -2.54
N PRO A 25 -2.77 12.40 -2.57
CA PRO A 25 -4.16 12.01 -2.36
C PRO A 25 -4.67 11.18 -3.56
N LEU A 26 -4.34 9.88 -3.58
CA LEU A 26 -4.73 9.00 -4.67
C LEU A 26 -6.22 8.61 -4.57
N PRO A 27 -6.90 8.45 -5.72
CA PRO A 27 -8.28 8.00 -5.76
C PRO A 27 -8.42 6.58 -5.19
N HIS A 28 -9.56 6.32 -4.55
CA HIS A 28 -9.82 5.15 -3.71
C HIS A 28 -9.52 3.80 -4.39
N LYS A 29 -9.74 3.68 -5.71
CA LYS A 29 -9.42 2.45 -6.47
C LYS A 29 -7.92 2.16 -6.50
N ILE A 30 -7.08 3.18 -6.69
CA ILE A 30 -5.62 3.03 -6.75
C ILE A 30 -5.07 2.78 -5.35
N ARG A 31 -5.64 3.46 -4.35
CA ARG A 31 -5.30 3.25 -2.94
C ARG A 31 -5.46 1.79 -2.51
N LYS A 32 -6.60 1.16 -2.86
CA LYS A 32 -6.83 -0.27 -2.59
C LYS A 32 -5.79 -1.17 -3.27
N LYS A 33 -5.47 -0.90 -4.54
CA LYS A 33 -4.46 -1.67 -5.28
C LYS A 33 -3.07 -1.55 -4.65
N ILE A 34 -2.66 -0.34 -4.26
CA ILE A 34 -1.36 -0.10 -3.61
C ILE A 34 -1.28 -0.83 -2.28
N VAL A 35 -2.31 -0.74 -1.43
CA VAL A 35 -2.32 -1.45 -0.14
C VAL A 35 -2.33 -2.97 -0.34
N GLN A 36 -3.10 -3.49 -1.29
CA GLN A 36 -3.13 -4.93 -1.61
C GLN A 36 -1.78 -5.42 -2.15
N PHE A 37 -1.16 -4.67 -3.06
CA PHE A 37 0.15 -4.99 -3.59
C PHE A 37 1.23 -4.91 -2.51
N SER A 38 1.17 -3.89 -1.66
CA SER A 38 2.08 -3.76 -0.53
C SER A 38 1.90 -4.91 0.47
N PHE A 39 0.67 -5.30 0.77
CA PHE A 39 0.40 -6.47 1.62
C PHE A 39 0.95 -7.75 0.98
N PHE A 40 0.78 -7.94 -0.33
CA PHE A 40 1.34 -9.08 -1.05
C PHE A 40 2.87 -9.14 -0.92
N ILE A 41 3.56 -8.00 -1.08
CA ILE A 41 5.01 -7.89 -0.88
C ILE A 41 5.38 -8.22 0.56
N TRP A 42 4.71 -7.62 1.54
CA TRP A 42 5.00 -7.80 2.97
C TRP A 42 4.63 -9.18 3.51
N ASN A 43 3.73 -9.90 2.83
CA ASN A 43 3.34 -11.26 3.17
C ASN A 43 4.45 -12.27 2.80
N GLN A 44 5.35 -11.92 1.88
CA GLN A 44 6.49 -12.76 1.53
C GLN A 44 7.59 -12.66 2.60
N THR A 45 7.84 -13.76 3.31
CA THR A 45 8.86 -13.82 4.38
C THR A 45 10.26 -13.46 3.86
N GLN A 46 10.62 -13.89 2.65
CA GLN A 46 11.93 -13.59 2.04
C GLN A 46 12.15 -12.08 1.88
N ILE A 47 11.15 -11.37 1.38
CA ILE A 47 11.23 -9.90 1.18
C ILE A 47 11.28 -9.19 2.52
N ARG A 48 10.49 -9.63 3.50
CA ARG A 48 10.49 -9.06 4.85
C ARG A 48 11.88 -9.15 5.50
N VAL A 49 12.51 -10.32 5.42
CA VAL A 49 13.87 -10.51 5.93
C VAL A 49 14.86 -9.64 5.16
N ALA A 50 14.76 -9.57 3.83
CA ALA A 50 15.63 -8.73 3.01
C ALA A 50 15.54 -7.24 3.41
N ILE A 51 14.33 -6.70 3.58
CA ILE A 51 14.10 -5.33 4.03
C ILE A 51 14.68 -5.10 5.43
N MET A 52 14.48 -6.05 6.35
CA MET A 52 15.01 -5.94 7.72
C MET A 52 16.55 -5.94 7.75
N VAL A 53 17.19 -6.80 6.95
CA VAL A 53 18.66 -6.85 6.83
C VAL A 53 19.19 -5.59 6.16
N CYS A 54 18.57 -5.13 5.07
CA CYS A 54 18.93 -3.87 4.41
C CYS A 54 18.80 -2.67 5.38
N SER A 55 17.69 -2.60 6.12
CA SER A 55 17.47 -1.54 7.11
C SER A 55 18.49 -1.60 8.24
N ALA A 56 18.87 -2.80 8.71
CA ALA A 56 19.91 -2.97 9.72
C ALA A 56 21.30 -2.55 9.21
N LEU A 57 21.62 -2.84 7.95
CA LEU A 57 22.88 -2.43 7.32
C LEU A 57 22.97 -0.91 7.15
N VAL A 58 21.89 -0.26 6.70
CA VAL A 58 21.81 1.21 6.65
C VAL A 58 21.88 1.80 8.07
N GLY A 59 21.25 1.16 9.05
CA GLY A 59 21.34 1.53 10.46
C GLY A 59 22.77 1.47 11.00
N LEU A 60 23.52 0.42 10.68
CA LEU A 60 24.94 0.29 11.07
C LEU A 60 25.79 1.38 10.41
N MET A 61 25.57 1.66 9.12
CA MET A 61 26.23 2.76 8.39
C MET A 61 25.90 4.13 8.99
N PHE A 62 24.66 4.31 9.45
CA PHE A 62 24.23 5.52 10.15
C PHE A 62 24.95 5.66 11.49
N VAL A 63 25.05 4.58 12.28
CA VAL A 63 25.78 4.59 13.56
C VAL A 63 27.27 4.88 13.35
N ASP A 64 27.92 4.27 12.34
CA ASP A 64 29.31 4.57 11.97
C ASP A 64 29.48 6.05 11.60
N SER A 65 28.58 6.57 10.77
CA SER A 65 28.59 7.98 10.32
C SER A 65 28.29 8.95 11.48
N ALA A 66 27.42 8.56 12.41
CA ALA A 66 27.07 9.30 13.61
C ALA A 66 28.27 9.37 14.56
N GLN A 67 28.89 8.23 14.86
CA GLN A 67 30.07 8.17 15.70
C GLN A 67 31.22 9.00 15.12
N ARG A 68 31.46 8.95 13.81
CA ARG A 68 32.47 9.79 13.14
C ARG A 68 32.13 11.28 13.14
N SER A 69 30.86 11.64 13.05
CA SER A 69 30.42 13.05 13.04
C SER A 69 30.39 13.66 14.46
N PHE A 70 30.07 12.87 15.48
CA PHE A 70 29.99 13.34 16.86
C PHE A 70 31.32 13.24 17.63
N LYS A 71 32.24 12.33 17.26
CA LYS A 71 33.53 12.14 17.98
C LYS A 71 34.65 13.13 17.62
N HIS A 72 34.43 14.17 16.81
CA HIS A 72 35.48 15.17 16.50
C HIS A 72 34.96 16.62 16.40
N PRO A 73 35.39 17.60 17.25
CA PRO A 73 36.19 17.50 18.48
C PRO A 73 35.69 18.40 19.65
N LEU A 74 35.58 17.83 20.85
CA LEU A 74 35.84 18.57 22.11
C LEU A 74 37.22 18.22 22.69
N VAL A 75 37.92 17.24 22.12
CA VAL A 75 39.11 16.63 22.75
C VAL A 75 40.45 17.08 22.16
N ARG A 76 40.49 17.72 20.97
CA ARG A 76 41.76 18.22 20.41
C ARG A 76 42.02 19.72 20.61
N GLU A 77 41.03 20.48 21.08
CA GLU A 77 41.24 21.86 21.56
C GLU A 77 41.37 21.94 23.09
N ALA A 78 40.82 20.99 23.85
CA ALA A 78 41.03 20.92 25.30
C ALA A 78 42.41 20.36 25.71
N GLU A 79 43.09 19.62 24.83
CA GLU A 79 44.49 19.20 25.00
C GLU A 79 45.49 20.11 24.26
N ALA A 80 45.03 21.28 23.78
CA ALA A 80 45.92 22.40 23.43
C ALA A 80 46.12 23.33 24.64
N GLY A 81 46.10 22.77 25.85
CA GLY A 81 46.75 23.39 26.99
C GLY A 81 48.27 23.45 26.77
N PRO A 82 48.98 24.40 27.40
CA PRO A 82 50.39 24.72 27.11
C PRO A 82 51.42 23.65 27.55
N ALA A 83 51.06 22.36 27.55
CA ALA A 83 51.86 21.26 28.11
C ALA A 83 51.80 19.96 27.29
N GLY A 84 51.71 20.05 25.95
CA GLY A 84 51.57 18.90 25.05
C GLY A 84 52.62 18.80 23.95
N HIS A 85 53.86 19.27 24.17
CA HIS A 85 55.00 18.78 23.39
C HIS A 85 55.17 17.30 23.72
N LEU A 86 55.40 16.45 22.70
CA LEU A 86 55.73 14.99 22.75
C LEU A 86 54.71 14.02 22.13
N SER A 87 54.00 14.41 21.06
CA SER A 87 53.59 13.41 20.06
C SER A 87 53.89 13.90 18.65
N HIS A 88 55.15 13.71 18.30
CA HIS A 88 55.66 13.85 16.94
C HIS A 88 55.31 12.54 16.20
N GLY A 89 54.37 12.58 15.27
CA GLY A 89 53.99 11.39 14.51
C GLY A 89 52.73 11.56 13.67
N TYR A 90 52.90 12.17 12.50
CA TYR A 90 52.04 12.07 11.32
C TYR A 90 50.81 13.00 11.23
N ASN A 91 50.97 13.98 10.34
CA ASN A 91 49.97 14.81 9.68
C ASN A 91 49.21 15.83 10.55
N GLU A 92 49.86 16.99 10.66
CA GLU A 92 49.20 18.28 10.52
C GLU A 92 48.50 18.34 9.13
N LEU A 93 47.39 17.59 8.99
CA LEU A 93 46.43 17.81 7.90
C LEU A 93 46.10 19.30 7.95
N SER A 94 46.31 20.00 6.85
CA SER A 94 45.97 21.42 6.71
C SER A 94 44.59 21.65 7.32
N SER A 95 44.39 22.73 8.09
CA SER A 95 43.07 23.07 8.66
C SER A 95 41.94 22.98 7.62
N SER A 96 42.28 23.17 6.34
CA SER A 96 41.41 22.96 5.18
C SER A 96 41.00 21.50 4.95
N GLU A 97 41.92 20.53 5.05
CA GLU A 97 41.64 19.10 4.88
C GLU A 97 40.82 18.54 6.04
N TYR A 98 41.05 19.05 7.25
CA TYR A 98 40.24 18.76 8.43
C TYR A 98 38.79 19.23 8.23
N LEU A 99 38.62 20.48 7.80
CA LEU A 99 37.31 21.05 7.55
C LEU A 99 36.57 20.30 6.42
N ALA A 100 37.29 19.92 5.36
CA ALA A 100 36.75 19.12 4.27
C ALA A 100 36.26 17.72 4.74
N ARG A 101 37.02 17.04 5.61
CA ARG A 101 36.60 15.75 6.20
C ARG A 101 35.39 15.88 7.11
N LYS A 102 35.28 16.98 7.86
CA LYS A 102 34.12 17.28 8.70
C LYS A 102 32.86 17.45 7.85
N PHE A 103 32.91 18.28 6.81
CA PHE A 103 31.77 18.46 5.89
C PHE A 103 31.37 17.16 5.18
N TYR A 104 32.36 16.34 4.81
CA TYR A 104 32.12 15.05 4.19
C TYR A 104 31.35 14.10 5.12
N ASN A 105 31.81 13.95 6.37
CA ASN A 105 31.16 13.07 7.35
C ASN A 105 29.76 13.58 7.75
N GLN A 106 29.60 14.90 7.89
CA GLN A 106 28.31 15.51 8.22
C GLN A 106 27.26 15.27 7.11
N ARG A 107 27.63 15.46 5.84
CA ARG A 107 26.74 15.15 4.70
C ARG A 107 26.33 13.67 4.70
N ASN A 108 27.29 12.80 4.94
CA ASN A 108 27.09 11.35 4.93
C ASN A 108 26.18 10.89 6.08
N PHE A 109 26.28 11.52 7.25
CA PHE A 109 25.38 11.32 8.38
C PHE A 109 23.94 11.74 8.05
N TYR A 110 23.72 12.94 7.47
CA TYR A 110 22.37 13.36 7.11
C TYR A 110 21.77 12.50 6.01
N LEU A 111 22.58 12.11 5.01
CA LEU A 111 22.13 11.25 3.91
C LEU A 111 21.68 9.87 4.42
N THR A 112 22.45 9.24 5.30
CA THR A 112 22.08 7.95 5.89
C THR A 112 20.90 8.08 6.86
N GLY A 113 20.82 9.19 7.61
CA GLY A 113 19.72 9.45 8.54
C GLY A 113 18.37 9.63 7.84
N ILE A 114 18.32 10.37 6.73
CA ILE A 114 17.07 10.59 6.00
C ILE A 114 16.56 9.31 5.33
N VAL A 115 17.47 8.46 4.80
CA VAL A 115 17.10 7.12 4.28
C VAL A 115 16.48 6.28 5.38
N LEU A 116 17.10 6.21 6.56
CA LEU A 116 16.55 5.45 7.68
C LEU A 116 15.16 5.97 8.10
N CYS A 117 14.99 7.29 8.15
CA CYS A 117 13.73 7.93 8.50
C CYS A 117 12.62 7.61 7.49
N LEU A 118 12.92 7.72 6.19
CA LEU A 118 11.98 7.39 5.11
C LEU A 118 11.64 5.90 5.07
N GLY A 119 12.64 5.03 5.28
CA GLY A 119 12.42 3.60 5.42
C GLY A 119 11.43 3.25 6.54
N MET A 120 11.47 3.98 7.66
CA MET A 120 10.49 3.86 8.73
C MET A 120 9.15 4.53 8.42
N ALA A 121 9.13 5.59 7.62
CA ALA A 121 7.91 6.30 7.24
C ALA A 121 7.00 5.48 6.31
N ILE A 122 7.57 4.69 5.39
CA ILE A 122 6.81 3.84 4.45
C ILE A 122 5.79 2.93 5.16
N PRO A 123 6.17 2.06 6.13
CA PRO A 123 5.21 1.22 6.83
C PRO A 123 4.18 2.05 7.64
N THR A 124 4.59 3.18 8.23
CA THR A 124 3.64 4.08 8.92
C THR A 124 2.57 4.60 7.97
N ILE A 125 2.95 5.07 6.78
CA ILE A 125 2.01 5.58 5.78
C ILE A 125 1.08 4.45 5.30
N LEU A 126 1.61 3.24 5.09
CA LEU A 126 0.79 2.08 4.69
C LEU A 126 -0.29 1.74 5.72
N ILE A 127 0.07 1.75 7.02
CA ILE A 127 -0.89 1.51 8.11
C ILE A 127 -1.97 2.61 8.15
N LEU A 128 -1.57 3.87 7.98
CA LEU A 128 -2.52 5.00 7.90
C LEU A 128 -3.45 4.85 6.71
N LEU A 129 -2.92 4.42 5.56
CA LEU A 129 -3.68 4.22 4.34
C LEU A 129 -4.73 3.09 4.50
N GLU A 130 -4.33 1.99 5.13
CA GLU A 130 -5.22 0.88 5.47
C GLU A 130 -6.35 1.34 6.42
N LYS A 131 -6.01 2.12 7.45
CA LYS A 131 -7.00 2.70 8.37
C LYS A 131 -8.02 3.56 7.63
N ILE A 132 -7.57 4.45 6.73
CA ILE A 132 -8.48 5.31 5.97
C ILE A 132 -9.43 4.47 5.09
N ILE A 133 -8.92 3.43 4.43
CA ILE A 133 -9.77 2.53 3.62
C ILE A 133 -10.80 1.81 4.51
N LYS A 134 -10.40 1.33 5.68
CA LYS A 134 -11.31 0.67 6.64
C LYS A 134 -12.43 1.61 7.06
N TRP A 135 -12.09 2.84 7.46
CA TRP A 135 -13.07 3.87 7.84
C TRP A 135 -14.02 4.22 6.70
N ASP A 136 -13.53 4.37 5.46
CA ASP A 136 -14.37 4.65 4.29
C ASP A 136 -15.33 3.49 3.96
N ASN A 137 -14.88 2.24 4.10
CA ASN A 137 -15.76 1.07 3.91
C ASN A 137 -16.84 1.00 5.01
N ILE A 138 -16.49 1.30 6.27
CA ILE A 138 -17.45 1.34 7.37
C ILE A 138 -18.49 2.43 7.12
N LEU A 139 -18.05 3.65 6.76
CA LEU A 139 -18.95 4.76 6.47
C LEU A 139 -19.92 4.42 5.32
N LYS A 140 -19.45 3.75 4.28
CA LYS A 140 -20.30 3.26 3.17
C LYS A 140 -21.29 2.18 3.59
N SER A 141 -20.89 1.32 4.53
CA SER A 141 -21.78 0.29 5.09
C SER A 141 -22.83 0.86 6.04
N THR A 142 -22.46 1.88 6.83
CA THR A 142 -23.34 2.52 7.82
C THR A 142 -24.31 3.54 7.18
N ASN A 143 -23.90 4.25 6.13
CA ASN A 143 -24.73 5.27 5.45
C ASN A 143 -25.72 4.72 4.40
N GLY A 144 -25.98 3.41 4.34
CA GLY A 144 -27.21 2.91 3.68
C GLY A 144 -27.26 2.86 2.15
N GLY A 145 -26.12 2.68 1.45
CA GLY A 145 -26.11 2.52 -0.02
C GLY A 145 -26.00 1.07 -0.52
N SER A 146 -25.18 0.24 0.13
CA SER A 146 -24.87 -1.11 -0.36
C SER A 146 -26.01 -2.10 -0.18
N SER A 147 -26.83 -1.94 0.87
CA SER A 147 -28.03 -2.77 1.04
C SER A 147 -29.12 -2.36 0.04
N VAL A 148 -29.35 -1.06 -0.16
CA VAL A 148 -30.43 -0.60 -1.07
C VAL A 148 -30.13 -0.94 -2.53
N ASP A 149 -28.91 -0.76 -3.02
CA ASP A 149 -28.58 -1.09 -4.42
C ASP A 149 -28.49 -2.59 -4.68
N SER A 150 -28.05 -3.38 -3.69
CA SER A 150 -28.07 -4.85 -3.79
C SER A 150 -29.49 -5.41 -3.68
N ILE A 151 -30.31 -4.85 -2.78
CA ILE A 151 -31.74 -5.17 -2.63
C ILE A 151 -32.51 -4.76 -3.90
N LYS A 152 -32.26 -3.58 -4.48
CA LYS A 152 -32.86 -3.16 -5.76
C LYS A 152 -32.51 -4.13 -6.89
N LYS A 153 -31.24 -4.53 -7.01
CA LYS A 153 -30.83 -5.54 -7.99
C LYS A 153 -31.48 -6.91 -7.75
N GLN A 154 -31.64 -7.31 -6.49
CA GLN A 154 -32.35 -8.55 -6.14
C GLN A 154 -33.87 -8.43 -6.42
N LEU A 155 -34.46 -7.26 -6.22
CA LEU A 155 -35.86 -6.96 -6.52
C LEU A 155 -36.11 -7.05 -8.03
N ASP A 156 -35.27 -6.39 -8.84
CA ASP A 156 -35.34 -6.44 -10.31
C ASP A 156 -35.15 -7.86 -10.86
N ALA A 157 -34.28 -8.67 -10.23
CA ALA A 157 -34.10 -10.07 -10.60
C ALA A 157 -35.35 -10.90 -10.26
N LYS A 158 -35.91 -10.72 -9.05
CA LYS A 158 -37.12 -11.40 -8.60
C LYS A 158 -38.34 -11.03 -9.45
N ASP A 159 -38.47 -9.77 -9.87
CA ASP A 159 -39.57 -9.32 -10.73
C ASP A 159 -39.49 -9.95 -12.14
N LYS A 160 -38.28 -10.10 -12.69
CA LYS A 160 -38.06 -10.83 -13.95
C LYS A 160 -38.38 -12.32 -13.82
N ASP A 161 -38.01 -12.95 -12.71
CA ASP A 161 -38.34 -14.34 -12.44
C ASP A 161 -39.86 -14.54 -12.31
N ILE A 162 -40.55 -13.65 -11.58
CA ILE A 162 -42.02 -13.68 -11.46
C ILE A 162 -42.69 -13.51 -12.82
N ALA A 163 -42.22 -12.58 -13.66
CA ALA A 163 -42.74 -12.39 -15.01
C ALA A 163 -42.54 -13.64 -15.89
N THR A 164 -41.37 -14.28 -15.77
CA THR A 164 -41.06 -15.52 -16.50
C THR A 164 -41.93 -16.68 -16.03
N LEU A 165 -42.09 -16.84 -14.72
CA LEU A 165 -42.94 -17.87 -14.12
C LEU A 165 -44.41 -17.68 -14.51
N LYS A 166 -44.93 -16.45 -14.51
CA LYS A 166 -46.30 -16.16 -15.00
C LYS A 166 -46.47 -16.60 -16.45
N LYS A 167 -45.51 -16.27 -17.33
CA LYS A 167 -45.55 -16.68 -18.73
C LYS A 167 -45.49 -18.20 -18.91
N GLN A 168 -44.73 -18.90 -18.07
CA GLN A 168 -44.67 -20.36 -18.06
C GLN A 168 -46.02 -20.97 -17.60
N ILE A 169 -46.64 -20.43 -16.56
CA ILE A 169 -47.97 -20.86 -16.08
C ILE A 169 -49.03 -20.66 -17.17
N GLU A 170 -49.04 -19.52 -17.86
CA GLU A 170 -49.96 -19.27 -18.97
C GLU A 170 -49.76 -20.26 -20.12
N GLY A 171 -48.50 -20.56 -20.47
CA GLY A 171 -48.18 -21.57 -21.48
C GLY A 171 -48.62 -22.98 -21.08
N LEU A 172 -48.40 -23.37 -19.83
CA LEU A 172 -48.85 -24.64 -19.26
C LEU A 172 -50.38 -24.75 -19.25
N GLN A 173 -51.09 -23.69 -18.88
CA GLN A 173 -52.55 -23.66 -18.83
C GLN A 173 -53.16 -23.76 -20.23
N LYS A 174 -52.56 -23.10 -21.23
CA LYS A 174 -52.96 -23.29 -22.64
C LYS A 174 -52.74 -24.72 -23.11
N ALA A 175 -51.57 -25.30 -22.86
CA ALA A 175 -51.27 -26.69 -23.23
C ALA A 175 -52.16 -27.70 -22.50
N TYR A 176 -52.55 -27.41 -21.26
CA TYR A 176 -53.50 -28.23 -20.49
C TYR A 176 -54.90 -28.17 -21.10
N ASN A 177 -55.39 -26.97 -21.44
CA ASN A 177 -56.69 -26.80 -22.10
C ASN A 177 -56.71 -27.47 -23.48
N GLU A 178 -55.67 -27.29 -24.30
CA GLU A 178 -55.55 -27.99 -25.60
C GLU A 178 -55.55 -29.51 -25.45
N LYS A 179 -54.86 -30.05 -24.43
CA LYS A 179 -54.88 -31.49 -24.13
C LYS A 179 -56.23 -31.96 -23.58
N ALA A 180 -56.94 -31.13 -22.82
CA ALA A 180 -58.27 -31.43 -22.33
C ALA A 180 -59.30 -31.44 -23.48
N ASP A 181 -59.21 -30.48 -24.40
CA ASP A 181 -60.04 -30.40 -25.61
C ASP A 181 -59.75 -31.56 -26.56
N ALA A 182 -58.48 -31.97 -26.70
CA ALA A 182 -58.11 -33.15 -27.49
C ALA A 182 -58.58 -34.48 -26.87
N LYS A 183 -58.78 -34.54 -25.54
CA LYS A 183 -59.31 -35.72 -24.84
C LYS A 183 -60.84 -35.79 -24.81
N ASN A 184 -61.51 -34.67 -25.07
CA ASN A 184 -62.97 -34.57 -25.23
C ASN A 184 -63.31 -34.12 -26.67
N PRO A 185 -63.23 -35.00 -27.68
CA PRO A 185 -63.87 -34.71 -28.94
C PRO A 185 -65.38 -34.63 -28.67
N VAL A 186 -65.99 -33.48 -28.91
CA VAL A 186 -67.43 -33.26 -28.78
C VAL A 186 -68.16 -34.27 -29.68
N SER A 187 -68.63 -35.37 -29.08
CA SER A 187 -69.77 -36.13 -29.59
C SER A 187 -71.02 -35.30 -29.29
N GLY A 188 -71.44 -34.50 -30.25
CA GLY A 188 -72.58 -33.60 -30.07
C GLY A 188 -73.09 -33.11 -31.41
N ASP A 189 -73.32 -34.04 -32.33
CA ASP A 189 -74.10 -33.74 -33.53
C ASP A 189 -75.57 -33.51 -33.15
N SER A 190 -76.09 -32.45 -33.72
CA SER A 190 -77.45 -31.93 -33.80
C SER A 190 -78.62 -32.77 -33.22
N LYS A 191 -79.36 -32.16 -32.28
CA LYS A 191 -80.83 -32.25 -32.26
C LYS A 191 -81.44 -30.87 -32.00
N LYS A 192 -81.91 -30.24 -33.07
CA LYS A 192 -82.81 -29.07 -33.03
C LYS A 192 -83.97 -29.33 -33.99
N SER A 193 -85.18 -29.28 -33.43
CA SER A 193 -86.47 -29.05 -34.10
C SER A 193 -87.10 -30.17 -34.94
N ALA A 194 -88.04 -30.91 -34.32
CA ALA A 194 -89.44 -31.12 -34.73
C ALA A 194 -90.02 -32.29 -33.94
#